data_AF-A0A4Q5YXH1-F1
#
_entry.id   AF-A0A4Q5YXH1-F1
#
_cell.length_a   1.000
_cell.length_b   1.000
_cell.length_c   1.000
_cell.angle_alpha   90.00
_cell.angle_beta   90.00
_cell.angle_gamma   90.00
#
_symmetry.space_group_name_H-M   'P 1'
#
loop_
_entity.id
_entity.type
_entity.pdbx_description
1 polymer ?
#
loop_
_entity_poly.entity_id
_entity_poly.type
_entity_poly.pdbx_seq_one_letter_code
_entity_poly.pdbx_strand_id
1 'polypeptide(L)'
;MKTALLILSATCLFQTAFSQNTQNNPGANHGNKFEQLGTTLPTPNEYRTASGAPGPKYWQQRADYDIKATLDEKALKLTGSETVTYFNNSGDVLSYIWLQLDENEHSSTKNANYQTGSTIPQVATTQQL
;
A
#
# COMPACT_ATOMS: atom_id res chain seq x y z
N MET A 1 -11.64 26.08 36.62
CA MET A 1 -11.92 25.92 35.18
C MET A 1 -11.06 26.83 34.29
N LYS A 2 -10.88 28.12 34.63
CA LYS A 2 -10.06 29.07 33.85
C LYS A 2 -8.56 28.71 33.80
N THR A 3 -8.01 28.14 34.87
CA THR A 3 -6.61 27.69 34.96
C THR A 3 -6.34 26.41 34.17
N ALA A 4 -7.27 25.47 34.14
CA ALA A 4 -7.17 24.25 33.33
C ALA A 4 -7.21 24.55 31.82
N LEU A 5 -7.99 25.55 31.41
CA LEU A 5 -8.08 25.97 30.01
C LEU A 5 -6.78 26.63 29.52
N LEU A 6 -6.09 27.37 30.39
CA LEU A 6 -4.83 28.05 30.10
C LEU A 6 -3.64 27.08 29.94
N ILE A 7 -3.65 25.99 30.71
CA ILE A 7 -2.63 24.93 30.64
C ILE A 7 -2.79 24.11 29.34
N LEU A 8 -4.02 23.87 28.91
CA LEU A 8 -4.33 23.12 27.68
C LEU A 8 -3.97 23.92 26.40
N SER A 9 -4.13 25.25 26.42
CA SER A 9 -3.68 26.12 25.33
C SER A 9 -2.16 26.23 25.24
N ALA A 10 -1.45 26.16 26.37
CA ALA A 10 0.02 26.20 26.38
C ALA A 10 0.66 24.90 25.86
N THR A 11 0.00 23.75 26.03
CA THR A 11 0.52 22.46 25.52
C THR A 11 0.34 22.29 24.02
N CYS A 12 -0.67 22.91 23.40
CA CYS A 12 -0.84 22.88 21.94
C CYS A 12 0.19 23.73 21.18
N LEU A 13 0.87 24.68 21.84
CA LEU A 13 1.92 25.51 21.23
C LEU A 13 3.33 24.91 21.32
N PHE A 14 3.49 23.78 22.02
CA PHE A 14 4.78 23.07 22.20
C PHE A 14 4.96 21.85 21.29
N GLN A 15 4.12 21.70 20.25
CA GLN A 15 4.37 20.75 19.18
C GLN A 15 5.56 21.28 18.35
N THR A 16 6.77 20.92 18.76
CA THR A 16 7.97 21.15 17.96
C THR A 16 7.79 20.43 16.63
N ALA A 17 7.73 21.19 15.55
CA ALA A 17 7.86 20.65 14.22
C ALA A 17 9.24 19.97 14.12
N PHE A 18 9.27 18.64 14.24
CA PHE A 18 10.45 17.88 13.86
C PHE A 18 10.63 18.05 12.35
N SER A 19 11.45 19.04 11.96
CA SER A 19 11.92 19.13 10.59
C SER A 19 12.78 17.91 10.32
N GLN A 20 12.42 17.10 9.32
CA GLN A 20 13.24 15.97 8.88
C GLN A 20 14.53 16.53 8.29
N ASN A 21 15.64 16.41 9.02
CA ASN A 21 16.96 16.73 8.51
C ASN A 21 17.47 15.52 7.72
N THR A 22 17.15 15.46 6.42
CA THR A 22 17.66 14.41 5.53
C THR A 22 19.12 14.74 5.16
N GLN A 23 20.03 14.59 6.13
CA GLN A 23 21.47 14.61 5.83
C GLN A 23 21.80 13.34 5.07
N ASN A 24 21.95 13.46 3.75
CA ASN A 24 22.35 12.34 2.89
C ASN A 24 23.76 11.82 3.18
N ASN A 25 24.53 12.50 4.05
CA ASN A 25 25.82 12.04 4.53
C ASN A 25 26.22 12.71 5.88
N PRO A 26 25.86 12.13 7.04
CA PRO A 26 26.11 12.74 8.35
C PRO A 26 27.60 12.87 8.74
N GLY A 27 28.50 12.21 8.00
CA GLY A 27 29.95 12.14 8.29
C GLY A 27 30.85 12.88 7.31
N ALA A 28 30.30 13.63 6.35
CA ALA A 28 31.10 14.37 5.37
C ALA A 28 31.84 15.57 5.98
N ASN A 29 33.12 15.75 5.63
CA ASN A 29 33.92 16.91 6.04
C ASN A 29 33.81 18.11 5.08
N HIS A 30 33.03 17.96 4.01
CA HIS A 30 32.70 19.01 3.05
C HIS A 30 31.21 19.39 3.20
N GLY A 31 30.88 20.65 2.97
CA GLY A 31 29.50 21.14 3.16
C GLY A 31 28.50 20.49 2.20
N ASN A 32 27.35 20.04 2.71
CA ASN A 32 26.30 19.32 1.97
C ASN A 32 25.51 20.18 0.96
N LYS A 33 25.95 21.41 0.67
CA LYS A 33 25.21 22.38 -0.19
C LYS A 33 25.18 22.00 -1.67
N PHE A 34 26.13 21.18 -2.11
CA PHE A 34 26.26 20.73 -3.51
C PHE A 34 26.24 19.21 -3.64
N GLU A 35 25.95 18.50 -2.55
CA GLU A 35 25.68 17.07 -2.65
C GLU A 35 24.39 16.90 -3.44
N GLN A 36 24.39 15.95 -4.38
CA GLN A 36 23.14 15.52 -4.98
C GLN A 36 22.21 15.12 -3.84
N LEU A 37 20.92 15.46 -3.94
CA LEU A 37 19.92 14.87 -3.06
C LEU A 37 20.00 13.34 -3.28
N GLY A 38 20.81 12.64 -2.48
CA GLY A 38 20.73 11.20 -2.30
C GLY A 38 19.31 10.81 -1.89
N THR A 39 19.01 9.52 -2.11
CA THR A 39 17.87 8.62 -1.76
C THR A 39 16.52 9.14 -1.26
N THR A 40 16.38 10.39 -0.81
CA THR A 40 15.12 11.01 -0.40
C THR A 40 14.09 11.04 -1.53
N LEU A 41 14.53 11.24 -2.79
CA LEU A 41 13.69 11.16 -3.98
C LEU A 41 14.46 10.51 -5.15
N PRO A 42 13.80 9.68 -5.99
CA PRO A 42 14.43 9.07 -7.16
C PRO A 42 14.87 10.13 -8.19
N THR A 43 16.05 9.96 -8.78
CA THR A 43 16.55 10.80 -9.86
C THR A 43 15.60 10.74 -11.06
N PRO A 44 15.29 11.88 -11.72
CA PRO A 44 14.46 11.90 -12.91
C PRO A 44 15.03 11.02 -14.03
N ASN A 45 14.15 10.31 -14.75
CA ASN A 45 14.52 9.48 -15.89
C ASN A 45 13.45 9.57 -17.01
N GLU A 46 13.63 8.79 -18.08
CA GLU A 46 12.73 8.81 -19.26
C GLU A 46 11.29 8.36 -18.97
N TYR A 47 11.07 7.67 -17.84
CA TYR A 47 9.77 7.19 -17.39
C TYR A 47 9.12 8.12 -16.35
N ARG A 48 9.89 8.84 -15.54
CA ARG A 48 9.38 9.76 -14.51
C ARG A 48 10.26 11.01 -14.40
N THR A 49 9.65 12.17 -14.60
CA THR A 49 10.33 13.48 -14.59
C THR A 49 10.60 13.98 -13.16
N ALA A 50 11.34 15.10 -13.03
CA ALA A 50 11.66 15.72 -11.73
C ALA A 50 10.47 16.25 -10.94
N SER A 51 9.35 16.52 -11.63
CA SER A 51 8.08 16.88 -10.99
C SER A 51 7.26 15.65 -10.59
N GLY A 52 7.74 14.44 -10.88
CA GLY A 52 7.01 13.19 -10.67
C GLY A 52 6.00 12.85 -11.77
N ALA A 53 5.86 13.70 -12.80
CA ALA A 53 4.98 13.45 -13.94
C ALA A 53 5.53 12.34 -14.87
N PRO A 54 4.64 11.61 -15.58
CA PRO A 54 5.02 10.68 -16.64
C PRO A 54 6.02 11.27 -17.63
N GLY A 55 7.12 10.56 -17.87
CA GLY A 55 8.09 10.91 -18.90
C GLY A 55 7.68 10.42 -20.30
N PRO A 56 8.43 10.78 -21.36
CA PRO A 56 8.08 10.41 -22.74
C PRO A 56 8.01 8.91 -23.03
N LYS A 57 8.75 8.08 -22.28
CA LYS A 57 8.73 6.62 -22.41
C LYS A 57 7.81 5.93 -21.40
N TYR A 58 7.05 6.70 -20.62
CA TYR A 58 6.15 6.15 -19.63
C TYR A 58 5.03 5.33 -20.28
N TRP A 59 4.77 4.15 -19.73
CA TRP A 59 3.66 3.28 -20.11
C TRP A 59 2.96 2.73 -18.85
N GLN A 60 1.68 2.38 -19.01
CA GLN A 60 0.88 1.72 -17.98
C GLN A 60 0.14 0.55 -18.62
N GLN A 61 0.06 -0.58 -17.91
CA GLN A 61 -0.81 -1.65 -18.36
C GLN A 61 -2.26 -1.28 -18.16
N ARG A 62 -3.11 -1.85 -19.02
CA ARG A 62 -4.55 -1.75 -18.90
C ARG A 62 -5.17 -3.13 -19.00
N ALA A 63 -6.10 -3.40 -18.10
CA ALA A 63 -6.96 -4.57 -18.16
C ALA A 63 -8.40 -4.09 -18.05
N ASP A 64 -9.21 -4.42 -19.05
CA ASP A 64 -10.64 -4.19 -19.03
C ASP A 64 -11.36 -5.47 -18.64
N TYR A 65 -12.41 -5.32 -17.84
CA TYR A 65 -13.16 -6.43 -17.25
C TYR A 65 -14.63 -6.32 -17.61
N ASP A 66 -15.18 -7.38 -18.20
CA ASP A 66 -16.62 -7.59 -18.34
C ASP A 66 -17.02 -8.78 -17.46
N ILE A 67 -17.69 -8.48 -16.34
CA ILE A 67 -18.07 -9.45 -15.32
C ILE A 67 -19.58 -9.60 -15.31
N LYS A 68 -20.06 -10.83 -15.53
CA LYS A 68 -21.46 -11.22 -15.38
C LYS A 68 -21.59 -12.11 -14.18
N ALA A 69 -22.35 -11.67 -13.18
CA ALA A 69 -22.58 -12.43 -11.96
C ALA A 69 -24.07 -12.54 -11.64
N THR A 70 -24.45 -13.63 -10.98
CA THR A 70 -25.80 -13.93 -10.52
C THR A 70 -25.72 -14.42 -9.08
N LEU A 71 -26.50 -13.77 -8.22
CA LEU A 71 -26.63 -14.11 -6.80
C LEU A 71 -27.92 -14.91 -6.58
N ASP A 72 -27.79 -16.10 -6.00
CA ASP A 72 -28.90 -16.88 -5.46
C ASP A 72 -28.86 -16.80 -3.93
N GLU A 73 -29.74 -15.98 -3.36
CA GLU A 73 -29.82 -15.75 -1.91
C GLU A 73 -30.35 -16.98 -1.16
N LYS A 74 -31.22 -17.78 -1.76
CA LYS A 74 -31.80 -18.97 -1.10
C LYS A 74 -30.75 -20.07 -0.99
N ALA A 75 -29.94 -20.24 -2.03
CA ALA A 75 -28.84 -21.19 -2.05
C ALA A 75 -27.52 -20.64 -1.47
N LEU A 76 -27.50 -19.35 -1.08
CA LEU A 76 -26.29 -18.63 -0.62
C LEU A 76 -25.12 -18.78 -1.60
N LYS A 77 -25.39 -18.65 -2.91
CA LYS A 77 -24.44 -18.94 -3.98
C LYS A 77 -24.30 -17.77 -4.94
N LEU A 78 -23.07 -17.34 -5.18
CA LEU A 78 -22.71 -16.42 -6.26
C LEU A 78 -22.10 -17.22 -7.41
N THR A 79 -22.62 -17.05 -8.63
CA THR A 79 -22.06 -17.65 -9.85
C THR A 79 -21.77 -16.56 -10.86
N GLY A 80 -20.65 -16.63 -11.56
CA GLY A 80 -20.33 -15.62 -12.58
C GLY A 80 -19.39 -16.12 -13.66
N SER A 81 -19.25 -15.30 -14.68
CA SER A 81 -18.33 -15.44 -15.80
C SER A 81 -17.70 -14.09 -16.09
N GLU A 82 -16.42 -14.07 -16.44
CA GLU A 82 -15.65 -12.87 -16.68
C GLU A 82 -14.89 -12.96 -18.00
N THR A 83 -14.80 -11.84 -18.71
CA THR A 83 -13.89 -11.67 -19.85
C THR A 83 -12.91 -10.56 -19.52
N VAL A 84 -11.61 -10.88 -19.56
CA VAL A 84 -10.52 -9.92 -19.34
C VAL A 84 -9.86 -9.58 -20.67
N THR A 85 -9.87 -8.30 -21.04
CA THR A 85 -9.11 -7.79 -22.20
C THR A 85 -7.86 -7.08 -21.72
N TYR A 86 -6.70 -7.69 -21.92
CA TYR A 86 -5.42 -7.16 -21.48
C TYR A 86 -4.69 -6.42 -22.60
N PHE A 87 -4.25 -5.20 -22.34
CA PHE A 87 -3.45 -4.39 -23.24
C PHE A 87 -2.01 -4.30 -22.71
N ASN A 88 -1.08 -4.96 -23.40
CA ASN A 88 0.34 -4.83 -23.12
C ASN A 88 0.88 -3.56 -23.78
N ASN A 89 1.03 -2.50 -23.00
CA ASN A 89 1.60 -1.22 -23.45
C ASN A 89 3.11 -1.12 -23.20
N SER A 90 3.73 -2.17 -22.67
CA SER A 90 5.19 -2.19 -22.47
C SER A 90 5.91 -2.31 -23.81
N GLY A 91 7.19 -1.93 -23.82
CA GLY A 91 8.07 -2.15 -24.97
C GLY A 91 8.52 -3.60 -25.14
N ASP A 92 8.18 -4.48 -24.20
CA ASP A 92 8.67 -5.85 -24.12
C ASP A 92 7.57 -6.86 -24.49
N VAL A 93 7.98 -7.99 -25.05
CA VAL A 93 7.04 -9.07 -25.40
C VAL A 93 6.57 -9.78 -24.13
N LEU A 94 5.26 -9.76 -23.89
CA LEU A 94 4.62 -10.49 -22.81
C LEU A 94 4.31 -11.94 -23.25
N SER A 95 4.98 -12.92 -22.64
CA SER A 95 4.84 -14.34 -22.99
C SER A 95 3.81 -15.10 -22.14
N TYR A 96 3.49 -14.61 -20.95
CA TYR A 96 2.49 -15.20 -20.05
C TYR A 96 1.85 -14.14 -19.16
N ILE A 97 0.63 -14.42 -18.70
CA ILE A 97 -0.10 -13.60 -17.73
C ILE A 97 -0.28 -14.42 -16.45
N TRP A 98 0.07 -13.83 -15.31
CA TRP A 98 -0.32 -14.34 -13.99
C TRP A 98 -1.65 -13.74 -13.59
N LEU A 99 -2.60 -14.60 -13.21
CA LEU A 99 -3.88 -14.20 -12.65
C LEU A 99 -4.00 -14.77 -11.24
N GLN A 100 -4.28 -13.92 -10.27
CA GLN A 100 -4.61 -14.38 -8.92
C GLN A 100 -6.10 -14.75 -8.90
N LEU A 101 -6.37 -15.99 -8.50
CA LEU A 101 -7.72 -16.50 -8.27
C LEU A 101 -7.77 -17.07 -6.86
N ASP A 102 -8.53 -16.42 -5.99
CA ASP A 102 -8.74 -16.91 -4.62
C ASP A 102 -9.73 -18.07 -4.63
N GLU A 103 -9.50 -19.06 -3.77
CA GLU A 103 -10.35 -20.26 -3.69
C GLU A 103 -11.72 -19.96 -3.06
N ASN A 104 -12.66 -20.88 -3.23
CA ASN A 104 -13.93 -20.83 -2.50
C ASN A 104 -13.71 -21.22 -1.03
N GLU A 105 -13.27 -20.25 -0.23
CA GLU A 105 -13.00 -20.36 1.21
C GLU A 105 -14.20 -20.90 2.03
N HIS A 106 -15.43 -20.75 1.53
CA HIS A 106 -16.66 -21.16 2.21
C HIS A 106 -17.16 -22.56 1.81
N SER A 107 -16.42 -23.31 1.00
CA SER A 107 -16.80 -24.68 0.64
C SER A 107 -16.75 -25.63 1.84
N SER A 108 -17.87 -26.34 2.12
CA SER A 108 -17.92 -27.34 3.19
C SER A 108 -17.19 -28.66 2.87
N THR A 109 -16.76 -28.86 1.62
CA THR A 109 -16.10 -30.10 1.15
C THR A 109 -14.70 -29.89 0.60
N LYS A 110 -14.39 -28.69 0.07
CA LYS A 110 -13.14 -28.33 -0.63
C LYS A 110 -12.73 -26.91 -0.22
N ASN A 111 -12.56 -26.66 1.07
CA ASN A 111 -12.00 -25.39 1.55
C ASN A 111 -10.47 -25.45 1.55
N ALA A 112 -9.85 -24.28 1.57
CA ALA A 112 -8.40 -24.11 1.69
C ALA A 112 -7.85 -24.40 3.11
N ASN A 113 -8.69 -24.88 4.04
CA ASN A 113 -8.37 -25.12 5.46
C ASN A 113 -7.86 -23.90 6.25
N TYR A 114 -8.11 -22.65 5.81
CA TYR A 114 -7.73 -21.43 6.52
C TYR A 114 -8.79 -20.90 7.51
N GLN A 115 -9.67 -21.77 8.06
CA GLN A 115 -10.75 -21.33 8.96
C GLN A 115 -10.33 -21.06 10.41
N THR A 116 -9.04 -21.18 10.72
CA THR A 116 -8.56 -20.92 12.09
C THR A 116 -8.60 -19.41 12.35
N GLY A 117 -9.71 -18.95 12.94
CA GLY A 117 -9.81 -17.58 13.44
C GLY A 117 -8.68 -17.28 14.43
N SER A 118 -8.10 -16.10 14.34
CA SER A 118 -7.11 -15.64 15.32
C SER A 118 -7.77 -15.57 16.70
N THR A 119 -7.35 -16.43 17.62
CA THR A 119 -7.72 -16.31 19.03
C THR A 119 -6.94 -15.14 19.62
N ILE A 120 -7.66 -14.15 20.16
CA ILE A 120 -7.02 -13.15 21.01
C ILE A 120 -6.57 -13.89 22.27
N PRO A 121 -5.27 -13.98 22.58
CA PRO A 121 -4.83 -14.59 23.82
C PRO A 121 -5.43 -13.80 24.98
N GLN A 122 -6.06 -14.50 25.94
CA GLN A 122 -6.45 -13.87 27.20
C GLN A 122 -5.18 -13.26 27.81
N VAL A 123 -5.18 -11.93 27.94
CA VAL A 123 -4.09 -11.15 28.51
C VAL A 123 -3.58 -11.84 29.77
N ALA A 124 -2.29 -12.14 29.82
CA ALA A 124 -1.65 -12.69 31.01
C ALA A 124 -1.95 -11.78 32.19
N THR A 125 -2.72 -12.28 33.14
CA THR A 125 -3.02 -11.57 34.38
C THR A 125 -1.73 -11.41 35.19
N THR A 126 -1.68 -10.35 35.99
CA THR A 126 -0.53 -9.90 36.80
C THR A 126 0.00 -10.92 37.83
N GLN A 127 -0.48 -12.16 37.82
CA GLN A 127 -0.01 -13.26 38.68
C GLN A 127 1.24 -13.98 38.15
N GLN A 128 1.79 -13.58 36.99
CA GLN A 128 3.04 -14.11 36.45
C GLN A 128 4.27 -13.19 36.65
N LEU A 129 4.22 -12.28 37.62
CA LEU A 129 5.38 -11.55 38.13
C LEU A 129 5.82 -12.13 39.49
#